data_AF-U9U226-F1
#
_entry.id   AF-U9U226-F1
#
_cell.length_a   1.000
_cell.length_b   1.000
_cell.length_c   1.000
_cell.angle_alpha   90.00
_cell.angle_beta   90.00
_cell.angle_gamma   90.00
#
_symmetry.space_group_name_H-M   'P 1'
#
loop_
_entity.id
_entity.type
_entity.pdbx_description
1 polymer ?
#
loop_
_entity_poly.entity_id
_entity_poly.type
_entity_poly.pdbx_seq_one_letter_code
_entity_poly.pdbx_strand_id
1 'polypeptide(L)'
;MKLTPELIERSLSYINAVKDRELDLRGNKIPAIENLGVSKDQNDTIDLTDNDIRVLGNFPLLRRVKTLLLANNRITRIDPQIFEFLPNLTTLVLTNNNVSELSDLEPLSGCYRLQYISLLDNPVTRKQWYRSWIIWKVKSVRVLDFKRVRDVERKEAKQLFETLKGEMTSLAKSISEVASKTFEPGEGFVSSKGVNLPKSNLPTLGMSIEEQSKIKDAIRNAKTLEEVTRLEKLLQSGHIPGSKPGEIEEDDEEMED
;
A
#
# COMPACT_ATOMS: atom_id res chain seq x y z
N MET A 1 -5.11 19.47 9.09
CA MET A 1 -6.51 19.92 8.90
C MET A 1 -7.19 18.92 7.99
N LYS A 2 -8.46 18.54 8.21
CA LYS A 2 -9.16 17.67 7.24
C LYS A 2 -9.36 18.40 5.91
N LEU A 3 -9.41 17.67 4.79
CA LEU A 3 -9.67 18.27 3.48
C LEU A 3 -11.18 18.44 3.31
N THR A 4 -11.73 19.54 3.82
CA THR A 4 -13.17 19.78 3.78
C THR A 4 -13.60 20.48 2.48
N PRO A 5 -14.89 20.35 2.08
CA PRO A 5 -15.45 21.12 0.97
C PRO A 5 -15.15 22.61 1.05
N GLU A 6 -15.30 23.21 2.23
CA GLU A 6 -15.11 24.64 2.45
C GLU A 6 -13.65 25.06 2.27
N LEU A 7 -12.70 24.18 2.64
CA LEU A 7 -11.29 24.39 2.35
C LEU A 7 -11.03 24.41 0.85
N ILE A 8 -11.64 23.50 0.09
CA ILE A 8 -11.46 23.44 -1.38
C ILE A 8 -12.03 24.68 -2.06
N GLU A 9 -13.25 25.10 -1.68
CA GLU A 9 -13.92 26.26 -2.29
C GLU A 9 -13.21 27.58 -2.02
N ARG A 10 -12.61 27.75 -0.83
CA ARG A 10 -11.83 28.96 -0.48
C ARG A 10 -10.40 28.95 -1.02
N SER A 11 -9.91 27.80 -1.50
CA SER A 11 -8.54 27.65 -1.97
C SER A 11 -8.35 28.33 -3.33
N LEU A 12 -7.12 28.77 -3.60
CA LEU A 12 -6.83 29.50 -4.82
C LEU A 12 -6.90 28.55 -6.02
N SER A 13 -7.66 28.96 -7.04
CA SER A 13 -7.66 28.35 -8.36
C SER A 13 -7.22 29.38 -9.40
N TYR A 14 -6.06 29.16 -10.02
CA TYR A 14 -5.45 30.14 -10.93
C TYR A 14 -4.79 29.44 -12.12
N ILE A 15 -4.35 30.23 -13.11
CA ILE A 15 -3.58 29.72 -14.26
C ILE A 15 -2.10 29.74 -13.90
N ASN A 16 -1.46 28.58 -13.87
CA ASN A 16 -0.05 28.44 -13.52
C ASN A 16 0.90 28.78 -14.68
N ALA A 17 2.21 28.68 -14.45
CA ALA A 17 3.24 29.05 -15.42
C ALA A 17 3.23 28.23 -16.72
N VAL A 18 2.66 27.01 -16.69
CA VAL A 18 2.51 26.15 -17.88
C VAL A 18 1.13 26.27 -18.53
N LYS A 19 0.33 27.27 -18.12
CA LYS A 19 -1.01 27.58 -18.62
C LYS A 19 -2.09 26.55 -18.25
N ASP A 20 -1.85 25.74 -17.24
CA ASP A 20 -2.84 24.84 -16.67
C ASP A 20 -3.62 25.53 -15.56
N ARG A 21 -4.91 25.20 -15.40
CA ARG A 21 -5.66 25.62 -14.22
C ARG A 21 -5.23 24.78 -13.03
N GLU A 22 -4.67 25.42 -12.02
CA GLU A 22 -4.12 24.79 -10.82
C GLU A 22 -4.97 25.11 -9.60
N LEU A 23 -5.24 24.09 -8.78
CA LEU A 23 -5.81 24.24 -7.44
C LEU A 23 -4.69 24.09 -6.40
N ASP A 24 -4.50 25.13 -5.62
CA ASP A 24 -3.49 25.19 -4.57
C ASP A 24 -4.06 24.73 -3.23
N LEU A 25 -3.60 23.57 -2.75
CA LEU A 25 -3.91 23.00 -1.45
C LEU A 25 -2.65 22.82 -0.59
N ARG A 26 -1.58 23.60 -0.87
CA ARG A 26 -0.30 23.47 -0.19
C ARG A 26 -0.37 23.80 1.31
N GLY A 27 0.46 23.14 2.11
CA GLY A 27 0.74 23.58 3.49
C GLY A 27 -0.42 23.43 4.48
N ASN A 28 -1.48 22.70 4.15
CA ASN A 28 -2.70 22.61 4.97
C ASN A 28 -2.66 21.48 6.02
N LYS A 29 -1.55 20.73 6.10
CA LYS A 29 -1.40 19.55 6.98
C LYS A 29 -2.54 18.55 6.76
N ILE A 30 -2.89 18.31 5.50
CA ILE A 30 -3.97 17.41 5.09
C ILE A 30 -3.50 15.97 5.33
N PRO A 31 -4.21 15.16 6.16
CA PRO A 31 -3.79 13.79 6.44
C PRO A 31 -4.25 12.78 5.39
N ALA A 32 -5.32 13.10 4.66
CA ALA A 32 -5.93 12.22 3.66
C ALA A 32 -6.62 13.06 2.58
N ILE A 33 -6.58 12.56 1.34
CA ILE A 33 -7.33 13.12 0.22
C ILE A 33 -8.79 12.71 0.41
N GLU A 34 -9.71 13.66 0.33
CA GLU A 34 -11.15 13.45 0.46
C GLU A 34 -11.89 14.67 -0.13
N ASN A 35 -13.19 14.53 -0.39
CA ASN A 35 -14.09 15.64 -0.79
C ASN A 35 -13.71 16.41 -2.07
N LEU A 36 -12.77 15.91 -2.88
CA LEU A 36 -12.34 16.57 -4.13
C LEU A 36 -13.46 16.68 -5.18
N GLY A 37 -14.62 16.03 -4.99
CA GLY A 37 -15.77 16.16 -5.89
C GLY A 37 -16.31 17.59 -5.98
N VAL A 38 -16.11 18.38 -4.92
CA VAL A 38 -16.50 19.79 -4.82
C VAL A 38 -15.72 20.67 -5.82
N SER A 39 -14.54 20.22 -6.27
CA SER A 39 -13.75 20.92 -7.30
C SER A 39 -14.36 20.89 -8.70
N LYS A 40 -15.42 20.08 -8.91
CA LYS A 40 -16.20 19.97 -10.17
C LYS A 40 -15.33 19.69 -11.40
N ASP A 41 -14.22 18.96 -11.23
CA ASP A 41 -13.29 18.56 -12.31
C ASP A 41 -12.84 19.73 -13.20
N GLN A 42 -12.67 20.92 -12.60
CA GLN A 42 -12.31 22.13 -13.35
C GLN A 42 -10.80 22.29 -13.53
N ASN A 43 -9.99 21.60 -12.75
CA ASN A 43 -8.55 21.85 -12.65
C ASN A 43 -7.75 20.83 -13.46
N ASP A 44 -6.71 21.33 -14.13
CA ASP A 44 -5.73 20.53 -14.86
C ASP A 44 -4.60 20.05 -13.93
N THR A 45 -4.25 20.85 -12.92
CA THR A 45 -3.25 20.55 -11.90
C THR A 45 -3.86 20.64 -10.49
N ILE A 46 -3.51 19.69 -9.62
CA ILE A 46 -3.80 19.79 -8.19
C ILE A 46 -2.47 19.77 -7.44
N ASP A 47 -2.24 20.79 -6.63
CA ASP A 47 -1.05 20.90 -5.80
C ASP A 47 -1.37 20.61 -4.33
N LEU A 48 -0.82 19.50 -3.85
CA LEU A 48 -0.93 18.99 -2.48
C LEU A 48 0.43 18.98 -1.78
N THR A 49 1.39 19.77 -2.25
CA THR A 49 2.74 19.86 -1.67
C THR A 49 2.69 20.31 -0.19
N ASP A 50 3.62 19.81 0.62
CA ASP A 50 3.73 20.15 2.06
C ASP A 50 2.46 19.79 2.88
N ASN A 51 2.00 18.54 2.75
CA ASN A 51 0.89 17.99 3.53
C ASN A 51 1.31 16.71 4.26
N ASP A 52 0.38 16.05 4.95
CA ASP A 52 0.64 14.84 5.75
C ASP A 52 -0.03 13.60 5.14
N ILE A 53 -0.24 13.59 3.81
CA ILE A 53 -0.99 12.55 3.10
C ILE A 53 -0.22 11.24 3.13
N ARG A 54 -0.90 10.13 3.48
CA ARG A 54 -0.30 8.79 3.56
C ARG A 54 -0.65 7.85 2.42
N VAL A 55 -1.82 8.04 1.81
CA VAL A 55 -2.32 7.19 0.73
C VAL A 55 -2.64 8.07 -0.47
N LEU A 56 -2.05 7.74 -1.62
CA LEU A 56 -2.44 8.32 -2.90
C LEU A 56 -3.67 7.60 -3.42
N GLY A 57 -4.85 8.09 -3.05
CA GLY A 57 -6.13 7.46 -3.35
C GLY A 57 -7.30 8.37 -3.03
N ASN A 58 -8.51 7.79 -3.00
CA ASN A 58 -9.75 8.50 -2.64
C ASN A 58 -10.06 9.74 -3.52
N PHE A 59 -9.67 9.66 -4.79
CA PHE A 59 -10.07 10.66 -5.78
C PHE A 59 -11.48 10.34 -6.30
N PRO A 60 -12.34 11.34 -6.51
CA PRO A 60 -13.48 11.16 -7.40
C PRO A 60 -12.97 10.99 -8.84
N LEU A 61 -13.87 10.66 -9.76
CA LEU A 61 -13.54 10.66 -11.18
C LEU A 61 -13.21 12.08 -11.66
N LEU A 62 -11.92 12.35 -11.93
CA LEU A 62 -11.42 13.62 -12.43
C LEU A 62 -10.80 13.40 -13.82
N ARG A 63 -11.54 13.77 -14.86
CA ARG A 63 -11.13 13.57 -16.25
C ARG A 63 -10.18 14.67 -16.71
N ARG A 64 -10.20 15.83 -16.08
CA ARG A 64 -9.41 16.98 -16.50
C ARG A 64 -8.01 17.00 -15.88
N VAL A 65 -7.85 16.44 -14.70
CA VAL A 65 -6.58 16.42 -13.98
C VAL A 65 -5.52 15.65 -14.77
N LYS A 66 -4.40 16.32 -15.05
CA LYS A 66 -3.23 15.81 -15.76
C LYS A 66 -1.99 15.78 -14.89
N THR A 67 -1.92 16.63 -13.88
CA THR A 67 -0.73 16.82 -13.04
C THR A 67 -1.11 16.76 -11.57
N LEU A 68 -0.42 15.90 -10.82
CA LEU A 68 -0.49 15.85 -9.36
C LEU A 68 0.88 16.19 -8.77
N LEU A 69 0.91 17.22 -7.92
CA LEU A 69 2.08 17.64 -7.16
C LEU A 69 1.87 17.24 -5.70
N LEU A 70 2.65 16.28 -5.22
CA LEU A 70 2.52 15.69 -3.88
C LEU A 70 3.88 15.67 -3.17
N ALA A 71 4.74 16.64 -3.47
CA ALA A 71 6.05 16.71 -2.83
C ALA A 71 5.90 16.94 -1.31
N ASN A 72 6.87 16.47 -0.52
CA ASN A 72 6.90 16.65 0.93
C ASN A 72 5.61 16.16 1.61
N ASN A 73 5.25 14.91 1.35
CA ASN A 73 4.13 14.22 2.00
C ASN A 73 4.64 12.95 2.70
N ARG A 74 3.73 12.09 3.17
CA ARG A 74 4.06 10.84 3.87
C ARG A 74 3.51 9.63 3.13
N ILE A 75 3.43 9.70 1.80
CA ILE A 75 2.78 8.67 1.00
C ILE A 75 3.57 7.38 1.10
N THR A 76 2.90 6.32 1.53
CA THR A 76 3.46 4.96 1.58
C THR A 76 2.78 4.02 0.60
N ARG A 77 1.50 4.26 0.27
CA ARG A 77 0.68 3.40 -0.60
C ARG A 77 0.00 4.21 -1.70
N ILE A 78 -0.26 3.53 -2.81
CA ILE A 78 -1.04 4.03 -3.93
C ILE A 78 -2.25 3.12 -4.08
N ASP A 79 -3.43 3.73 -4.27
CA ASP A 79 -4.66 3.00 -4.52
C ASP A 79 -4.54 2.14 -5.79
N PRO A 80 -4.78 0.81 -5.72
CA PRO A 80 -4.74 -0.08 -6.87
C PRO A 80 -5.60 0.37 -8.06
N GLN A 81 -6.69 1.10 -7.80
CA GLN A 81 -7.66 1.56 -8.80
C GLN A 81 -7.50 3.06 -9.14
N ILE A 82 -6.38 3.69 -8.78
CA ILE A 82 -6.12 5.12 -9.04
C ILE A 82 -6.36 5.53 -10.51
N PHE A 83 -6.09 4.62 -11.45
CA PHE A 83 -6.24 4.84 -12.88
C PHE A 83 -7.71 4.97 -13.33
N GLU A 84 -8.66 4.41 -12.58
CA GLU A 84 -10.09 4.54 -12.87
C GLU A 84 -10.58 5.96 -12.54
N PHE A 85 -10.03 6.57 -11.49
CA PHE A 85 -10.40 7.90 -11.03
C PHE A 85 -9.64 9.01 -11.75
N LEU A 86 -8.41 8.74 -12.19
CA LEU A 86 -7.53 9.71 -12.85
C LEU A 86 -7.10 9.22 -14.26
N PRO A 87 -8.04 9.04 -15.20
CA PRO A 87 -7.75 8.40 -16.49
C PRO A 87 -6.78 9.19 -17.38
N ASN A 88 -6.65 10.50 -17.16
CA ASN A 88 -5.81 11.39 -17.97
C ASN A 88 -4.54 11.87 -17.25
N LEU A 89 -4.16 11.22 -16.15
CA LEU A 89 -2.94 11.59 -15.42
C LEU A 89 -1.70 11.41 -16.30
N THR A 90 -0.90 12.48 -16.42
CA THR A 90 0.33 12.53 -17.23
C THR A 90 1.59 12.79 -16.40
N THR A 91 1.46 13.52 -15.30
CA THR A 91 2.58 13.95 -14.44
C THR A 91 2.25 13.65 -12.99
N LEU A 92 3.15 12.93 -12.32
CA LEU A 92 3.04 12.59 -10.91
C LEU A 92 4.36 12.91 -10.21
N VAL A 93 4.32 13.86 -9.27
CA VAL A 93 5.48 14.24 -8.46
C VAL A 93 5.26 13.75 -7.04
N LEU A 94 6.05 12.76 -6.63
CA LEU A 94 6.08 12.15 -5.29
C LEU A 94 7.40 12.41 -4.58
N THR A 95 8.13 13.47 -4.94
CA THR A 95 9.42 13.80 -4.32
C THR A 95 9.31 13.93 -2.80
N ASN A 96 10.27 13.37 -2.06
CA ASN A 96 10.30 13.42 -0.60
C ASN A 96 9.00 12.87 0.03
N ASN A 97 8.74 11.58 -0.22
CA ASN A 97 7.67 10.79 0.38
C ASN A 97 8.25 9.51 1.00
N ASN A 98 7.39 8.58 1.42
CA ASN A 98 7.80 7.40 2.18
C ASN A 98 7.49 6.07 1.45
N VAL A 99 7.49 6.09 0.11
CA VAL A 99 7.30 4.88 -0.69
C VAL A 99 8.54 4.00 -0.56
N SER A 100 8.35 2.78 -0.06
CA SER A 100 9.46 1.97 0.45
C SER A 100 9.78 0.76 -0.42
N GLU A 101 8.76 0.08 -0.94
CA GLU A 101 8.92 -1.12 -1.75
C GLU A 101 8.57 -0.91 -3.22
N LEU A 102 9.13 -1.75 -4.08
CA LEU A 102 8.89 -1.70 -5.53
C LEU A 102 7.46 -2.13 -5.90
N SER A 103 6.87 -3.02 -5.10
CA SER A 103 5.48 -3.47 -5.26
C SER A 103 4.48 -2.33 -5.02
N ASP A 104 4.80 -1.37 -4.14
CA ASP A 104 3.92 -0.23 -3.80
C ASP A 104 3.66 0.67 -5.02
N LEU A 105 4.50 0.57 -6.05
CA LEU A 105 4.42 1.34 -7.30
C LEU A 105 3.66 0.60 -8.42
N GLU A 106 3.30 -0.67 -8.24
CA GLU A 106 2.55 -1.44 -9.23
C GLU A 106 1.21 -0.83 -9.66
N PRO A 107 0.43 -0.18 -8.78
CA PRO A 107 -0.81 0.50 -9.17
C PRO A 107 -0.65 1.52 -10.31
N LEU A 108 0.54 2.12 -10.44
CA LEU A 108 0.83 3.09 -11.52
C LEU A 108 0.87 2.45 -12.91
N SER A 109 0.96 1.12 -13.02
CA SER A 109 0.91 0.41 -14.30
C SER A 109 -0.42 0.58 -15.04
N GLY A 110 -1.51 0.83 -14.32
CA GLY A 110 -2.83 1.12 -14.88
C GLY A 110 -2.92 2.52 -15.51
N CYS A 111 -2.03 3.45 -15.15
CA CYS A 111 -2.02 4.82 -15.65
C CYS A 111 -1.38 4.91 -17.06
N TYR A 112 -2.15 4.53 -18.08
CA TYR A 112 -1.71 4.43 -19.48
C TYR A 112 -1.24 5.76 -20.11
N ARG A 113 -1.58 6.92 -19.53
CA ARG A 113 -1.14 8.25 -20.00
C ARG A 113 0.01 8.85 -19.17
N LEU A 114 0.46 8.18 -18.11
CA LEU A 114 1.49 8.68 -17.20
C LEU A 114 2.86 8.73 -17.91
N GLN A 115 3.42 9.93 -18.07
CA GLN A 115 4.64 10.18 -18.82
C GLN A 115 5.79 10.69 -17.95
N TYR A 116 5.48 11.45 -16.91
CA TYR A 116 6.47 12.10 -16.07
C TYR A 116 6.27 11.65 -14.62
N ILE A 117 7.28 11.01 -14.05
CA ILE A 117 7.27 10.57 -12.65
C ILE A 117 8.53 11.09 -11.96
N SER A 118 8.37 11.63 -10.76
CA SER A 118 9.48 11.89 -9.85
C SER A 118 9.20 11.21 -8.52
N LEU A 119 10.13 10.34 -8.11
CA LEU A 119 10.12 9.59 -6.85
C LEU A 119 11.40 9.87 -6.06
N LEU A 120 12.15 10.91 -6.42
CA LEU A 120 13.33 11.37 -5.69
C LEU A 120 13.05 11.48 -4.19
N ASP A 121 14.06 11.19 -3.39
CA ASP A 121 13.98 11.24 -1.92
C ASP A 121 12.91 10.32 -1.31
N ASN A 122 12.58 9.21 -1.98
CA ASN A 122 11.83 8.09 -1.39
C ASN A 122 12.78 6.91 -1.08
N PRO A 123 12.54 6.12 -0.02
CA PRO A 123 13.36 4.94 0.28
C PRO A 123 13.47 3.94 -0.88
N VAL A 124 12.41 3.79 -1.70
CA VAL A 124 12.38 2.91 -2.87
C VAL A 124 13.48 3.22 -3.89
N THR A 125 13.95 4.47 -3.99
CA THR A 125 15.00 4.87 -4.93
C THR A 125 16.35 4.19 -4.67
N ARG A 126 16.57 3.69 -3.46
CA ARG A 126 17.80 2.98 -3.05
C ARG A 126 17.72 1.48 -3.30
N LYS A 127 16.55 0.95 -3.67
CA LYS A 127 16.36 -0.48 -3.92
C LYS A 127 17.03 -0.89 -5.24
N GLN A 128 17.52 -2.12 -5.27
CA GLN A 128 18.08 -2.69 -6.50
C GLN A 128 17.00 -2.74 -7.58
N TRP A 129 17.40 -2.46 -8.82
CA TRP A 129 16.52 -2.50 -9.99
C TRP A 129 15.38 -1.50 -10.02
N TYR A 130 15.31 -0.54 -9.08
CA TYR A 130 14.26 0.47 -8.99
C TYR A 130 13.89 1.11 -10.33
N ARG A 131 14.90 1.63 -11.03
CA ARG A 131 14.70 2.31 -12.31
C ARG A 131 14.16 1.36 -13.38
N SER A 132 14.76 0.18 -13.52
CA SER A 132 14.32 -0.83 -14.49
C SER A 132 12.90 -1.32 -14.18
N TRP A 133 12.55 -1.48 -12.91
CA TRP A 133 11.23 -1.91 -12.47
C TRP A 133 10.13 -0.96 -12.94
N ILE A 134 10.31 0.35 -12.70
CA ILE A 134 9.34 1.36 -13.13
C ILE A 134 9.25 1.44 -14.64
N ILE A 135 10.38 1.38 -15.35
CA ILE A 135 10.39 1.38 -16.82
C ILE A 135 9.62 0.19 -17.40
N TRP A 136 9.69 -0.97 -16.75
CA TRP A 136 9.01 -2.19 -17.18
C TRP A 136 7.52 -2.20 -16.83
N LYS A 137 7.15 -1.86 -15.59
CA LYS A 137 5.76 -1.83 -15.11
C LYS A 137 4.97 -0.68 -15.73
N VAL A 138 5.53 0.53 -15.76
CA VAL A 138 4.87 1.75 -16.27
C VAL A 138 5.39 2.07 -17.66
N LYS A 139 4.90 1.31 -18.65
CA LYS A 139 5.41 1.38 -20.05
C LYS A 139 5.25 2.76 -20.68
N SER A 140 4.26 3.54 -20.26
CA SER A 140 3.96 4.90 -20.71
C SER A 140 5.00 5.95 -20.29
N VAL A 141 5.81 5.69 -19.25
CA VAL A 141 6.71 6.69 -18.66
C VAL A 141 7.80 7.10 -19.65
N ARG A 142 8.01 8.40 -19.84
CA ARG A 142 9.02 8.98 -20.75
C ARG A 142 10.19 9.59 -20.00
N VAL A 143 9.93 10.14 -18.83
CA VAL A 143 10.92 10.78 -17.95
C VAL A 143 10.66 10.29 -16.53
N LEU A 144 11.71 9.72 -15.92
CA LEU A 144 11.71 9.25 -14.55
C LEU A 144 12.83 9.97 -13.80
N ASP A 145 12.50 10.64 -12.69
CA ASP A 145 13.43 11.38 -11.84
C ASP A 145 14.23 12.42 -12.65
N PHE A 146 13.53 13.16 -13.49
CA PHE A 146 14.07 14.15 -14.43
C PHE A 146 15.07 13.59 -15.47
N LYS A 147 15.17 12.26 -15.59
CA LYS A 147 16.00 11.58 -16.60
C LYS A 147 15.13 10.91 -17.64
N ARG A 148 15.38 11.23 -18.92
CA ARG A 148 14.69 10.59 -20.04
C ARG A 148 14.94 9.08 -20.04
N VAL A 149 13.88 8.30 -20.24
CA VAL A 149 13.95 6.85 -20.42
C VAL A 149 14.31 6.54 -21.86
N ARG A 150 15.37 5.75 -22.06
CA ARG A 150 15.84 5.32 -23.38
C ARG A 150 15.33 3.93 -23.72
N ASP A 151 15.28 3.62 -25.01
CA ASP A 151 14.84 2.31 -25.49
C ASP A 151 15.78 1.18 -25.09
N VAL A 152 17.07 1.47 -24.89
CA VAL A 152 18.05 0.51 -24.37
C VAL A 152 17.63 0.03 -22.98
N GLU A 153 17.32 0.96 -22.08
CA GLU A 153 16.86 0.66 -20.72
C GLU A 153 15.55 -0.14 -20.73
N ARG A 154 14.65 0.13 -21.68
CA ARG A 154 13.40 -0.64 -21.85
C ARG A 154 13.66 -2.09 -22.23
N LYS A 155 14.60 -2.33 -23.15
CA LYS A 155 14.96 -3.67 -23.59
C LYS A 155 15.62 -4.46 -22.45
N GLU A 156 16.55 -3.83 -21.73
CA GLU A 156 17.21 -4.41 -20.55
C GLU A 156 16.19 -4.75 -19.46
N ALA A 157 15.31 -3.81 -19.11
CA ALA A 157 14.27 -4.03 -18.10
C ALA A 157 13.31 -5.16 -18.52
N LYS A 158 12.94 -5.24 -19.80
CA LYS A 158 12.12 -6.33 -20.33
C LYS A 158 12.83 -7.68 -20.18
N GLN A 159 14.12 -7.77 -20.52
CA GLN A 159 14.88 -9.01 -20.40
C GLN A 159 15.04 -9.47 -18.94
N LEU A 160 15.12 -8.54 -17.99
CA LEU A 160 15.24 -8.84 -16.56
C LEU A 160 13.94 -9.40 -15.96
N PHE A 161 12.80 -8.85 -16.35
CA PHE A 161 11.53 -9.11 -15.67
C PHE A 161 10.50 -9.92 -16.48
N GLU A 162 10.73 -10.10 -17.77
CA GLU A 162 9.84 -10.82 -18.68
C GLU A 162 10.58 -11.97 -19.37
N THR A 163 10.00 -13.17 -19.30
CA THR A 163 10.50 -14.34 -20.03
C THR A 163 10.18 -14.21 -21.53
N LEU A 164 10.81 -15.06 -22.37
CA LEU A 164 10.51 -15.11 -23.81
C LEU A 164 9.03 -15.39 -24.14
N LYS A 165 8.28 -15.98 -23.19
CA LYS A 165 6.85 -16.26 -23.31
C LYS A 165 5.95 -15.10 -22.86
N GLY A 166 6.52 -13.99 -22.38
CA GLY A 166 5.76 -12.84 -21.86
C GLY A 166 5.37 -12.96 -20.38
N GLU A 167 5.79 -14.02 -19.70
CA GLU A 167 5.49 -14.24 -18.28
C GLU A 167 6.52 -13.56 -17.37
N MET A 168 6.11 -13.19 -16.16
CA MET A 168 7.00 -12.61 -15.14
C MET A 168 8.11 -13.60 -14.74
N THR A 169 9.35 -13.14 -14.67
CA THR A 169 10.47 -13.93 -14.16
C THR A 169 10.32 -14.22 -12.66
N SER A 170 11.08 -15.20 -12.15
CA SER A 170 11.12 -15.50 -10.71
C SER A 170 11.51 -14.27 -9.88
N LEU A 171 12.46 -13.48 -10.38
CA LEU A 171 12.84 -12.19 -9.78
C LEU A 171 11.68 -11.20 -9.74
N ALA A 172 10.92 -11.08 -10.83
CA ALA A 172 9.79 -10.17 -10.85
C ALA A 172 8.69 -10.59 -9.87
N LYS A 173 8.43 -11.89 -9.73
CA LYS A 173 7.46 -12.42 -8.76
C LYS A 173 7.90 -12.15 -7.32
N SER A 174 9.17 -12.42 -6.99
CA SER A 174 9.66 -12.17 -5.62
C SER A 174 9.62 -10.68 -5.25
N ILE A 175 9.90 -9.78 -6.20
CA ILE A 175 9.77 -8.34 -5.97
C ILE A 175 8.31 -7.95 -5.73
N SER A 176 7.37 -8.48 -6.50
CA SER A 176 5.93 -8.20 -6.34
C SER A 176 5.36 -8.71 -5.01
N GLU A 177 5.92 -9.79 -4.45
CA GLU A 177 5.49 -10.36 -3.17
C GLU A 177 5.95 -9.55 -1.95
N VAL A 178 7.02 -8.75 -2.09
CA VAL A 178 7.57 -7.92 -1.00
C VAL A 178 6.79 -6.60 -0.92
N ALA A 179 5.65 -6.64 -0.22
CA ALA A 179 4.83 -5.46 0.05
C ALA A 179 5.21 -4.76 1.37
N SER A 180 5.04 -3.43 1.40
CA SER A 180 5.20 -2.65 2.62
C SER A 180 4.14 -3.06 3.67
N LYS A 181 4.58 -3.37 4.89
CA LYS A 181 3.67 -3.68 6.01
C LYS A 181 3.20 -2.37 6.66
N THR A 182 2.23 -1.71 6.04
CA THR A 182 1.60 -0.52 6.63
C THR A 182 0.36 -0.94 7.41
N PHE A 183 0.32 -0.66 8.71
CA PHE A 183 -0.84 -0.93 9.57
C PHE A 183 -1.90 0.17 9.39
N GLU A 184 -3.09 -0.20 8.92
CA GLU A 184 -4.26 0.68 8.85
C GLU A 184 -5.28 0.29 9.92
N PRO A 185 -5.57 1.16 10.91
CA PRO A 185 -6.69 0.94 11.82
C PRO A 185 -8.01 1.05 11.04
N GLY A 186 -8.64 -0.08 10.72
CA GLY A 186 -9.97 -0.12 10.11
C GLY A 186 -10.08 -0.80 8.74
N GLU A 187 -8.97 -1.19 8.07
CA GLU A 187 -9.04 -2.10 6.93
C GLU A 187 -9.33 -3.52 7.46
N GLY A 188 -10.59 -3.93 7.39
CA GLY A 188 -10.96 -5.33 7.56
C GLY A 188 -10.22 -6.19 6.53
N PHE A 189 -9.76 -7.38 6.94
CA PHE A 189 -9.12 -8.37 6.08
C PHE A 189 -9.88 -8.51 4.74
N VAL A 190 -9.29 -8.01 3.66
CA VAL A 190 -9.78 -8.30 2.31
C VAL A 190 -9.33 -9.71 1.98
N SER A 191 -10.23 -10.68 2.16
CA SER A 191 -10.03 -12.05 1.69
C SER A 191 -9.91 -12.06 0.17
N SER A 192 -8.69 -12.04 -0.35
CA SER A 192 -8.40 -12.44 -1.71
C SER A 192 -8.81 -13.91 -1.87
N LYS A 193 -9.75 -14.16 -2.78
CA LYS A 193 -10.23 -15.49 -3.14
C LYS A 193 -9.06 -16.41 -3.48
N GLY A 194 -8.96 -17.53 -2.74
CA GLY A 194 -8.42 -18.78 -3.26
C GLY A 194 -6.91 -18.97 -3.24
N VAL A 195 -6.24 -18.73 -2.10
CA VAL A 195 -5.00 -19.45 -1.72
C VAL A 195 -5.03 -19.63 -0.20
N ASN A 196 -4.77 -20.84 0.28
CA ASN A 196 -4.64 -21.16 1.70
C ASN A 196 -3.70 -20.16 2.40
N LEU A 197 -4.24 -19.35 3.32
CA LEU A 197 -3.41 -18.47 4.15
C LEU A 197 -2.61 -19.31 5.16
N PRO A 198 -1.31 -19.03 5.37
CA PRO A 198 -0.68 -19.40 6.62
C PRO A 198 -1.29 -18.53 7.73
N LYS A 199 -1.79 -19.21 8.76
CA LYS A 199 -2.34 -18.59 9.97
C LYS A 199 -1.27 -17.72 10.64
N SER A 200 -1.74 -16.65 11.27
CA SER A 200 -1.01 -15.74 12.16
C SER A 200 0.03 -16.44 13.05
N ASN A 201 1.27 -15.93 13.04
CA ASN A 201 2.29 -16.19 14.05
C ASN A 201 1.88 -15.58 15.41
N LEU A 202 0.87 -16.15 16.05
CA LEU A 202 0.99 -16.46 17.47
C LEU A 202 1.91 -17.68 17.57
N PRO A 203 2.71 -17.86 18.62
CA PRO A 203 3.38 -19.13 18.83
C PRO A 203 2.31 -20.21 19.01
N THR A 204 1.92 -20.87 17.93
CA THR A 204 1.15 -22.12 17.95
C THR A 204 2.10 -23.21 18.42
N LEU A 205 2.32 -23.26 19.72
CA LEU A 205 2.94 -24.39 20.39
C LEU A 205 1.90 -25.51 20.39
N GLY A 206 1.97 -26.43 19.43
CA GLY A 206 1.40 -27.80 19.53
C GLY A 206 -0.09 -27.99 19.87
N MET A 207 -0.96 -26.98 19.80
CA MET A 207 -2.35 -27.14 20.29
C MET A 207 -3.28 -27.79 19.25
N SER A 208 -4.03 -28.81 19.68
CA SER A 208 -4.97 -29.57 18.86
C SER A 208 -6.15 -28.70 18.37
N ILE A 209 -6.80 -29.12 17.27
CA ILE A 209 -7.97 -28.40 16.70
C ILE A 209 -9.12 -28.31 17.71
N GLU A 210 -9.25 -29.29 18.59
CA GLU A 210 -10.28 -29.33 19.65
C GLU A 210 -9.97 -28.38 20.80
N GLU A 211 -8.70 -28.10 21.07
CA GLU A 211 -8.29 -27.14 22.09
C GLU A 211 -8.55 -25.71 21.61
N GLN A 212 -8.30 -25.45 20.32
CA GLN A 212 -8.58 -24.15 19.70
C GLN A 212 -10.09 -23.83 19.67
N SER A 213 -10.97 -24.83 19.56
CA SER A 213 -12.42 -24.60 19.63
C SER A 213 -12.86 -24.29 21.06
N LYS A 214 -12.36 -25.01 22.07
CA LYS A 214 -12.64 -24.76 23.49
C LYS A 214 -12.22 -23.35 23.92
N ILE A 215 -11.06 -22.88 23.45
CA ILE A 215 -10.58 -21.52 23.74
C ILE A 215 -11.50 -20.46 23.11
N LYS A 216 -11.91 -20.68 21.86
CA LYS A 216 -12.84 -19.77 21.16
C LYS A 216 -14.20 -19.71 21.85
N ASP A 217 -14.71 -20.84 22.33
CA ASP A 217 -15.98 -20.90 23.04
C ASP A 217 -15.89 -20.27 24.44
N ALA A 218 -14.76 -20.43 25.14
CA ALA A 218 -14.51 -19.80 26.43
C ALA A 218 -14.45 -18.26 26.32
N ILE A 219 -13.78 -17.73 25.29
CA ILE A 219 -13.72 -16.28 25.04
C ILE A 219 -15.10 -15.73 24.66
N ARG A 220 -15.88 -16.47 23.87
CA ARG A 220 -17.23 -16.06 23.46
C ARG A 220 -18.22 -16.01 24.63
N ASN A 221 -18.04 -16.86 25.64
CA ASN A 221 -18.95 -16.95 26.78
C ASN A 221 -18.57 -16.05 27.97
N ALA A 222 -17.40 -15.40 27.95
CA ALA A 222 -16.97 -14.48 29.00
C ALA A 222 -17.84 -13.21 29.02
N LYS A 223 -18.43 -12.89 30.18
CA LYS A 223 -19.38 -11.75 30.32
C LYS A 223 -18.76 -10.51 30.95
N THR A 224 -17.56 -10.64 31.50
CA THR A 224 -16.87 -9.56 32.21
C THR A 224 -15.45 -9.38 31.70
N LEU A 225 -14.94 -8.16 31.74
CA LEU A 225 -13.58 -7.84 31.28
C LEU A 225 -12.51 -8.57 32.11
N GLU A 226 -12.77 -8.74 33.41
CA GLU A 226 -11.91 -9.47 34.34
C GLU A 226 -11.77 -10.95 33.96
N GLU A 227 -12.84 -11.55 33.43
CA GLU A 227 -12.86 -12.94 32.98
C GLU A 227 -12.05 -13.15 31.70
N VAL A 228 -12.08 -12.16 30.79
CA VAL A 228 -11.24 -12.16 29.58
C VAL A 228 -9.76 -12.02 29.96
N THR A 229 -9.41 -11.10 30.85
CA THR A 229 -8.01 -10.92 31.32
C THR A 229 -7.49 -12.16 32.05
N ARG A 230 -8.36 -12.87 32.79
CA ARG A 230 -8.01 -14.14 33.42
C ARG A 230 -7.73 -15.24 32.40
N LEU A 231 -8.54 -15.33 31.34
CA LEU A 231 -8.34 -16.28 30.23
C LEU A 231 -7.04 -16.00 29.47
N GLU A 232 -6.72 -14.73 29.18
CA GLU A 232 -5.47 -14.36 28.54
C GLU A 232 -4.25 -14.78 29.36
N LYS A 233 -4.29 -14.57 30.69
CA LYS A 233 -3.21 -14.97 31.60
C LYS A 233 -3.05 -16.50 31.68
N LEU A 234 -4.16 -17.24 31.64
CA LEU A 234 -4.16 -18.71 31.61
C LEU A 234 -3.52 -19.26 30.34
N LEU A 235 -3.85 -18.66 29.19
CA LEU A 235 -3.28 -19.02 27.89
C LEU A 235 -1.79 -18.68 27.78
N GLN A 236 -1.36 -17.56 28.36
CA GLN A 236 0.07 -17.22 28.46
C GLN A 236 0.85 -18.20 29.35
N SER A 237 0.20 -18.77 30.37
CA SER A 237 0.78 -19.84 31.19
C SER A 237 0.70 -21.24 30.57
N GLY A 238 0.21 -21.36 29.33
CA GLY A 238 0.11 -22.64 28.60
C GLY A 238 -1.02 -23.55 29.09
N HIS A 239 -1.99 -23.02 29.85
CA HIS A 239 -3.09 -23.82 30.40
C HIS A 239 -4.36 -23.67 29.57
N ILE A 240 -4.94 -24.79 29.16
CA ILE A 240 -6.12 -24.82 28.30
C ILE A 240 -7.38 -24.85 29.16
N PRO A 241 -8.34 -23.94 28.95
CA PRO A 241 -9.61 -23.97 29.68
C PRO A 241 -10.35 -25.29 29.40
N GLY A 242 -10.45 -26.16 30.42
CA GLY A 242 -11.20 -27.42 30.36
C GLY A 242 -10.37 -28.70 30.23
N SER A 243 -9.03 -28.66 30.25
CA SER A 243 -8.20 -29.87 30.41
C SER A 243 -8.23 -30.35 31.88
N LYS A 244 -8.49 -31.63 32.12
CA LYS A 244 -8.32 -32.22 33.46
C LYS A 244 -6.83 -32.24 33.82
N PRO A 245 -6.45 -32.05 35.09
CA PRO A 245 -5.04 -32.10 35.48
C PRO A 245 -4.56 -33.56 35.45
N GLY A 246 -3.72 -33.92 34.47
CA GLY A 246 -2.92 -35.15 34.52
C GLY A 246 -2.97 -36.03 33.26
N GLU A 247 -2.61 -35.50 32.09
CA GLU A 247 -2.07 -36.30 30.99
C GLU A 247 -0.92 -35.48 30.37
N ILE A 248 0.29 -35.71 30.87
CA ILE A 248 1.52 -35.36 30.17
C ILE A 248 1.89 -36.66 29.47
N GLU A 249 1.67 -36.75 28.16
CA GLU A 249 2.29 -37.80 27.35
C GLU A 249 3.76 -37.38 27.14
N GLU A 250 4.66 -38.10 27.83
CA GLU A 250 6.10 -38.10 27.58
C GLU A 250 6.34 -38.83 26.25
N ASP A 251 6.54 -38.09 25.16
CA ASP A 251 7.19 -38.63 23.96
C ASP A 251 8.69 -38.31 24.06
N ASP A 252 9.42 -39.17 24.78
CA ASP A 252 10.87 -39.29 24.67
C ASP A 252 11.19 -40.06 23.37
N GLU A 253 11.74 -39.35 22.39
CA GLU A 253 12.37 -39.95 21.21
C GLU A 253 13.63 -40.72 21.64
N GLU A 254 13.54 -42.05 21.73
CA GLU A 254 14.72 -42.94 21.70
C GLU A 254 15.37 -42.85 20.30
N MET A 255 16.50 -42.14 20.22
CA MET A 255 17.52 -42.35 19.20
C MET A 255 18.52 -43.39 19.69
N GLU A 256 18.55 -44.58 19.10
CA GLU A 256 19.77 -45.40 18.99
C GLU A 256 19.84 -46.11 17.62
N ASP A 257 20.88 -45.74 16.87
CA ASP A 257 21.72 -46.44 15.88
C ASP A 257 21.17 -47.58 14.98
#